data_AF-A0A7W7GQF5-F1
#
_entry.id   AF-A0A7W7GQF5-F1
#
_cell.length_a   1.000
_cell.length_b   1.000
_cell.length_c   1.000
_cell.angle_alpha   90.00
_cell.angle_beta   90.00
_cell.angle_gamma   90.00
#
_symmetry.space_group_name_H-M   'P 1'
#
loop_
_entity.id
_entity.type
_entity.pdbx_description
1 polymer ?
#
loop_
_entity_poly.entity_id
_entity_poly.type
_entity_poly.pdbx_seq_one_letter_code
_entity_poly.pdbx_strand_id
1 'polypeptide(L)'
;MSESNDSRNFLEEQVTAAADALGTRRIERLAEVGCTTNADPEAQAKVTQWEAYTSLDVESDEQADEMARDLASALLGNNWHGELTSQGVTGEPFRTLLQATSHEGGYRLRVSHTDEYGENYVAITMTSPCQKNPEGHQMARSPLDPGYAGSDADAGKYDVEAERKARADGTATPVATPTARTDSADTQPSRPSDSSR
;
A
#
# COMPACT_ATOMS: atom_id res chain seq x y z
N MET A 1 7.91 -10.55 -13.66
CA MET A 1 7.00 -10.92 -12.55
C MET A 1 7.71 -11.08 -11.20
N SER A 2 9.05 -11.23 -11.12
CA SER A 2 9.76 -11.25 -9.83
C SER A 2 9.80 -9.87 -9.15
N GLU A 3 10.15 -8.80 -9.88
CA GLU A 3 10.44 -7.48 -9.29
C GLU A 3 9.26 -6.83 -8.55
N SER A 4 8.02 -6.98 -9.04
CA SER A 4 6.82 -6.46 -8.34
C SER A 4 6.50 -7.27 -7.08
N ASN A 5 6.71 -8.59 -7.10
CA ASN A 5 6.55 -9.43 -5.91
C ASN A 5 7.65 -9.15 -4.87
N ASP A 6 8.88 -8.92 -5.31
CA ASP A 6 10.01 -8.57 -4.45
C ASP A 6 9.75 -7.20 -3.79
N SER A 7 9.22 -6.24 -4.54
CA SER A 7 8.82 -4.92 -4.04
C SER A 7 7.71 -4.99 -3.01
N ARG A 8 6.68 -5.79 -3.28
CA ARG A 8 5.61 -6.06 -2.31
C ARG A 8 6.18 -6.66 -1.03
N ASN A 9 6.94 -7.75 -1.14
CA ASN A 9 7.44 -8.48 0.04
C ASN A 9 8.37 -7.62 0.90
N PHE A 10 9.25 -6.84 0.27
CA PHE A 10 10.10 -5.89 0.99
C PHE A 10 9.24 -4.89 1.77
N LEU A 11 8.24 -4.27 1.14
CA LEU A 11 7.38 -3.31 1.83
C LEU A 11 6.46 -3.95 2.88
N GLU A 12 5.99 -5.18 2.68
CA GLU A 12 5.25 -5.96 3.69
C GLU A 12 6.08 -6.10 4.98
N GLU A 13 7.36 -6.44 4.85
CA GLU A 13 8.28 -6.57 5.99
C GLU A 13 8.57 -5.21 6.64
N GLN A 14 8.96 -4.22 5.83
CA GLN A 14 9.38 -2.92 6.36
C GLN A 14 8.24 -2.15 7.03
N VAL A 15 7.03 -2.16 6.44
CA VAL A 15 5.88 -1.46 7.04
C VAL A 15 5.44 -2.13 8.34
N THR A 16 5.57 -3.45 8.45
CA THR A 16 5.26 -4.18 9.69
C THR A 16 6.24 -3.79 10.79
N ALA A 17 7.55 -3.76 10.49
CA ALA A 17 8.56 -3.32 11.45
C ALA A 17 8.35 -1.87 11.92
N ALA A 18 7.97 -0.97 11.00
CA ALA A 18 7.66 0.41 11.33
C ALA A 18 6.37 0.54 12.17
N ALA A 19 5.33 -0.25 11.85
CA ALA A 19 4.09 -0.29 12.62
C ALA A 19 4.35 -0.77 14.06
N ASP A 20 5.11 -1.86 14.21
CA ASP A 20 5.52 -2.38 15.52
C ASP A 20 6.32 -1.35 16.32
N ALA A 21 7.24 -0.62 15.67
CA ALA A 21 8.02 0.45 16.30
C ALA A 21 7.14 1.64 16.75
N LEU A 22 6.08 1.96 16.01
CA LEU A 22 5.06 2.93 16.42
C LEU A 22 4.12 2.39 17.51
N GLY A 23 4.12 1.09 17.78
CA GLY A 23 3.11 0.46 18.64
C GLY A 23 1.72 0.37 18.00
N THR A 24 1.62 0.51 16.67
CA THR A 24 0.39 0.27 15.91
C THR A 24 0.46 -1.08 15.20
N ARG A 25 -0.66 -1.79 15.10
CA ARG A 25 -0.77 -3.00 14.26
C ARG A 25 -1.49 -2.72 12.94
N ARG A 26 -1.86 -1.46 12.70
CA ARG A 26 -2.73 -1.08 11.60
C ARG A 26 -1.90 -0.60 10.42
N ILE A 27 -1.78 -1.45 9.41
CA ILE A 27 -1.40 -1.02 8.06
C ILE A 27 -2.69 -0.50 7.42
N GLU A 28 -2.68 0.74 6.96
CA GLU A 28 -3.87 1.38 6.38
C GLU A 28 -3.93 1.23 4.87
N ARG A 29 -2.77 1.09 4.23
CA ARG A 29 -2.66 0.74 2.81
C ARG A 29 -1.38 -0.05 2.56
N LEU A 30 -1.48 -1.04 1.67
CA LEU A 30 -0.33 -1.64 1.01
C LEU A 30 -0.71 -2.14 -0.38
N ALA A 31 -0.51 -1.32 -1.41
CA ALA A 31 -1.02 -1.58 -2.75
C ALA A 31 -0.14 -0.99 -3.85
N GLU A 32 -0.34 -1.45 -5.08
CA GLU A 32 0.17 -0.76 -6.26
C GLU A 32 -0.66 0.52 -6.52
N VAL A 33 0.05 1.61 -6.79
CA VAL A 33 -0.51 2.90 -7.18
C VAL A 33 0.13 3.38 -8.47
N GLY A 34 -0.59 4.18 -9.25
CA GLY A 34 -0.06 4.79 -10.47
C GLY A 34 0.99 5.85 -10.16
N CYS A 35 2.10 5.82 -10.91
CA CYS A 35 3.16 6.84 -10.83
C CYS A 35 2.89 8.06 -11.71
N THR A 36 1.77 8.08 -12.44
CA THR A 36 1.42 9.17 -13.37
C THR A 36 0.20 9.91 -12.88
N THR A 37 0.08 11.18 -13.25
CA THR A 37 -1.10 12.01 -12.97
C THR A 37 -2.26 11.75 -13.94
N ASN A 38 -2.15 10.72 -14.79
CA ASN A 38 -3.21 10.40 -15.74
C ASN A 38 -4.43 9.84 -15.01
N ALA A 39 -5.63 10.32 -15.34
CA ALA A 39 -6.88 9.83 -14.73
C ALA A 39 -7.35 8.49 -15.30
N ASP A 40 -6.82 8.06 -16.45
CA ASP A 40 -7.13 6.77 -17.07
C ASP A 40 -6.48 5.61 -16.28
N PRO A 41 -7.27 4.68 -15.69
CA PRO A 41 -6.75 3.55 -14.93
C PRO A 41 -5.80 2.65 -15.74
N GLU A 42 -6.04 2.46 -17.04
CA GLU A 42 -5.16 1.64 -17.87
C GLU A 42 -3.81 2.33 -18.09
N ALA A 43 -3.80 3.66 -18.19
CA ALA A 43 -2.58 4.44 -18.26
C ALA A 43 -1.82 4.45 -16.93
N GLN A 44 -2.52 4.50 -15.79
CA GLN A 44 -1.90 4.38 -14.47
C GLN A 44 -1.24 3.00 -14.27
N ALA A 45 -1.91 1.93 -14.69
CA ALA A 45 -1.40 0.57 -14.54
C ALA A 45 -0.11 0.29 -15.34
N LYS A 46 0.19 1.10 -16.39
CA LYS A 46 1.42 0.96 -17.19
C LYS A 46 2.69 1.36 -16.43
N VAL A 47 2.59 2.23 -15.43
CA VAL A 47 3.72 2.63 -14.59
C VAL A 47 3.26 2.74 -13.15
N THR A 48 3.57 1.73 -12.35
CA THR A 48 3.12 1.62 -10.96
C THR A 48 4.30 1.65 -9.99
N GLN A 49 4.01 1.92 -8.73
CA GLN A 49 4.88 1.64 -7.60
C GLN A 49 4.05 0.98 -6.51
N TRP A 50 4.68 0.22 -5.63
CA TRP A 50 4.05 -0.17 -4.38
C TRP A 50 4.13 0.98 -3.37
N GLU A 51 3.03 1.21 -2.67
CA GLU A 51 2.91 2.19 -1.58
C GLU A 51 2.40 1.49 -0.32
N ALA A 52 3.11 1.68 0.78
CA ALA A 52 2.69 1.32 2.13
C ALA A 52 2.37 2.58 2.93
N TYR A 53 1.30 2.55 3.70
CA TYR A 53 0.88 3.65 4.56
C TYR A 53 0.38 3.15 5.92
N THR A 54 0.86 3.79 6.98
CA THR A 54 0.33 3.63 8.34
C THR A 54 0.40 4.98 9.05
N SER A 55 -0.48 5.19 10.01
CA SER A 55 -0.51 6.39 10.83
C SER A 55 -0.83 6.06 12.28
N LEU A 56 -0.49 6.99 13.16
CA LEU A 56 -0.80 6.94 14.57
C LEU A 56 -1.10 8.34 15.08
N ASP A 57 -2.23 8.49 15.76
CA ASP A 57 -2.59 9.74 16.41
C ASP A 57 -1.58 10.09 17.50
N VAL A 58 -1.25 11.37 17.60
CA VAL A 58 -0.34 11.92 18.61
C VAL A 58 -1.02 13.11 19.30
N GLU A 59 -0.62 13.36 20.54
CA GLU A 59 -1.17 14.42 21.37
C GLU A 59 -0.46 15.76 21.15
N SER A 60 0.78 15.73 20.64
CA SER A 60 1.62 16.93 20.50
C SER A 60 2.73 16.77 19.46
N ASP A 61 3.28 17.91 19.04
CA ASP A 61 4.51 18.00 18.23
C ASP A 61 5.70 17.30 18.89
N GLU A 62 5.82 17.40 20.21
CA GLU A 62 6.92 16.80 20.96
C GLU A 62 6.84 15.28 20.87
N GLN A 63 5.65 14.71 21.02
CA GLN A 63 5.42 13.27 20.83
C GLN A 63 5.70 12.85 19.39
N ALA A 64 5.32 13.67 18.40
CA ALA A 64 5.60 13.39 16.99
C ALA A 64 7.12 13.33 16.72
N ASP A 65 7.88 14.28 17.27
CA ASP A 65 9.34 14.33 17.15
C ASP A 65 10.02 13.16 17.87
N GLU A 66 9.54 12.77 19.05
CA GLU A 66 10.02 11.59 19.77
C GLU A 66 9.79 10.31 18.96
N MET A 67 8.59 10.11 18.44
CA MET A 67 8.27 8.97 17.57
C MET A 67 9.16 8.92 16.33
N ALA A 68 9.43 10.06 15.70
CA ALA A 68 10.34 10.10 14.55
C ALA A 68 11.78 9.70 14.91
N ARG A 69 12.27 10.07 16.09
CA ARG A 69 13.60 9.65 16.59
C ARG A 69 13.66 8.16 16.89
N ASP A 70 12.60 7.60 17.46
CA ASP A 70 12.50 6.17 17.76
C ASP A 70 12.45 5.35 16.46
N LEU A 71 11.64 5.79 15.48
CA LEU A 71 11.62 5.21 14.14
C LEU A 71 12.96 5.31 13.44
N ALA A 72 13.61 6.48 13.51
CA ALA A 72 14.94 6.66 12.94
C ALA A 72 15.95 5.69 13.59
N SER A 73 15.87 5.47 14.90
CA SER A 73 16.76 4.54 15.61
C SER A 73 16.49 3.08 15.25
N ALA A 74 15.24 2.71 14.97
CA ALA A 74 14.86 1.35 14.57
C ALA A 74 15.21 1.04 13.10
N LEU A 75 15.03 2.02 12.21
CA LEU A 75 15.10 1.84 10.77
C LEU A 75 16.44 2.27 10.16
N LEU A 76 17.04 3.37 10.62
CA LEU A 76 18.30 3.86 10.05
C LEU A 76 19.46 2.93 10.46
N GLY A 77 20.26 2.52 9.48
CA GLY A 77 21.31 1.51 9.65
C GLY A 77 20.84 0.07 9.46
N ASN A 78 19.51 -0.17 9.46
CA ASN A 78 18.88 -1.43 9.09
C ASN A 78 18.20 -1.27 7.73
N ASN A 79 18.92 -1.52 6.64
CA ASN A 79 18.44 -1.38 5.26
C ASN A 79 18.05 0.05 4.81
N TRP A 80 18.03 1.06 5.69
CA TRP A 80 17.73 2.45 5.35
C TRP A 80 18.86 3.42 5.71
N HIS A 81 19.07 4.42 4.85
CA HIS A 81 19.88 5.60 5.14
C HIS A 81 19.03 6.86 4.99
N GLY A 82 19.19 7.82 5.88
CA GLY A 82 18.34 9.00 5.92
C GLY A 82 18.72 9.96 7.02
N GLU A 83 17.91 10.99 7.16
CA GLU A 83 18.09 12.02 8.17
C GLU A 83 16.75 12.48 8.73
N LEU A 84 16.76 12.80 10.03
CA LEU A 84 15.66 13.52 10.65
C LEU A 84 15.58 14.92 10.03
N THR A 85 14.36 15.34 9.74
CA THR A 85 14.05 16.66 9.21
C THR A 85 13.07 17.34 10.15
N SER A 86 13.05 18.67 10.14
CA SER A 86 12.00 19.45 10.82
C SER A 86 11.41 20.48 9.87
N GLN A 87 11.52 20.23 8.57
CA GLN A 87 11.08 21.16 7.54
C GLN A 87 9.60 20.93 7.24
N GLY A 88 8.79 21.93 7.58
CA GLY A 88 7.50 22.13 6.94
C GLY A 88 7.71 22.68 5.52
N VAL A 89 6.90 22.23 4.57
CA VAL A 89 6.85 22.86 3.25
C VAL A 89 5.80 23.96 3.31
N THR A 90 6.16 25.19 2.95
CA THR A 90 5.22 26.32 2.94
C THR A 90 3.99 25.99 2.10
N GLY A 91 2.81 25.99 2.73
CA GLY A 91 1.53 25.71 2.07
C GLY A 91 1.14 24.23 2.00
N GLU A 92 1.94 23.34 2.58
CA GLU A 92 1.56 21.94 2.80
C GLU A 92 1.12 21.77 4.26
N PRO A 93 0.06 21.00 4.54
CA PRO A 93 -0.43 20.78 5.89
C PRO A 93 0.42 19.76 6.67
N PHE A 94 1.59 19.38 6.13
CA PHE A 94 2.44 18.34 6.67
C PHE A 94 3.86 18.84 6.92
N ARG A 95 4.38 18.56 8.11
CA ARG A 95 5.81 18.67 8.43
C ARG A 95 6.47 17.32 8.18
N THR A 96 7.57 17.31 7.42
CA THR A 96 8.36 16.09 7.28
C THR A 96 9.28 15.95 8.50
N LEU A 97 9.22 14.79 9.16
CA LEU A 97 10.03 14.46 10.35
C LEU A 97 11.23 13.56 10.02
N LEU A 98 11.11 12.68 9.04
CA LEU A 98 12.17 11.78 8.58
C LEU A 98 12.06 11.56 7.09
N GLN A 99 13.19 11.58 6.40
CA GLN A 99 13.31 11.05 5.03
C GLN A 99 14.45 10.05 4.98
N ALA A 100 14.17 8.89 4.39
CA ALA A 100 15.18 7.87 4.18
C ALA A 100 15.00 7.18 2.82
N THR A 101 16.09 6.62 2.32
CA THR A 101 16.13 5.76 1.14
C THR A 101 16.75 4.43 1.55
N SER A 102 16.23 3.34 1.01
CA SER A 102 16.80 2.02 1.29
C SER A 102 18.18 1.87 0.64
N HIS A 103 19.06 1.08 1.26
CA HIS A 103 20.36 0.72 0.70
C HIS A 103 20.22 -0.10 -0.60
N GLU A 104 19.12 -0.84 -0.73
CA GLU A 104 18.83 -1.70 -1.88
C GLU A 104 17.53 -1.26 -2.54
N GLY A 105 17.51 -1.21 -3.87
CA GLY A 105 16.26 -1.10 -4.63
C GLY A 105 15.57 0.26 -4.62
N GLY A 106 16.17 1.32 -4.05
CA GLY A 106 15.69 2.70 -4.21
C GLY A 106 14.32 2.99 -3.61
N TYR A 107 13.91 2.22 -2.60
CA TYR A 107 12.68 2.49 -1.85
C TYR A 107 12.84 3.78 -1.06
N ARG A 108 11.74 4.50 -0.86
CA ARG A 108 11.72 5.76 -0.10
C ARG A 108 10.81 5.64 1.10
N LEU A 109 11.27 6.13 2.23
CA LEU A 109 10.54 6.26 3.48
C LEU A 109 10.37 7.75 3.78
N ARG A 110 9.15 8.14 4.12
CA ARG A 110 8.82 9.46 4.65
C ARG A 110 8.02 9.28 5.93
N VAL A 111 8.42 9.99 6.98
CA VAL A 111 7.60 10.19 8.16
C VAL A 111 7.16 11.65 8.16
N SER A 112 5.86 11.88 8.25
CA SER A 112 5.26 13.21 8.27
C SER A 112 4.33 13.36 9.45
N HIS A 113 4.16 14.60 9.92
CA HIS A 113 3.24 14.96 10.98
C HIS A 113 2.32 16.07 10.47
N THR A 114 1.03 15.97 10.79
CA THR A 114 0.03 17.03 10.59
C THR A 114 -0.65 17.28 11.93
N ASP A 115 -0.90 18.55 12.22
CA ASP A 115 -1.75 19.05 13.30
C ASP A 115 -2.92 19.91 12.75
N GLU A 116 -3.08 19.94 11.42
CA GLU A 116 -4.10 20.73 10.75
C GLU A 116 -5.47 20.04 10.73
N TYR A 117 -6.53 20.85 10.55
CA TYR A 117 -7.92 20.40 10.37
C TYR A 117 -8.50 19.53 11.49
N GLY A 118 -7.92 19.59 12.70
CA GLY A 118 -8.37 18.81 13.85
C GLY A 118 -7.85 17.37 13.85
N GLU A 119 -6.94 17.05 12.94
CA GLU A 119 -6.20 15.80 12.91
C GLU A 119 -4.81 16.05 13.52
N ASN A 120 -4.35 15.15 14.38
CA ASN A 120 -3.00 15.22 14.92
C ASN A 120 -2.39 13.82 14.88
N TYR A 121 -1.60 13.53 13.84
CA TYR A 121 -1.03 12.19 13.65
C TYR A 121 0.33 12.22 12.98
N VAL A 122 1.11 11.19 13.26
CA VAL A 122 2.30 10.83 12.50
C VAL A 122 1.92 9.80 11.45
N ALA A 123 2.29 10.06 10.20
CA ALA A 123 2.10 9.19 9.06
C ALA A 123 3.46 8.68 8.56
N ILE A 124 3.51 7.38 8.27
CA ILE A 124 4.64 6.73 7.62
C ILE A 124 4.18 6.31 6.22
N THR A 125 4.90 6.80 5.21
CA THR A 125 4.74 6.37 3.83
C THR A 125 6.02 5.71 3.35
N MET A 126 5.91 4.49 2.83
CA MET A 126 7.01 3.80 2.15
C MET A 126 6.63 3.54 0.68
N THR A 127 7.55 3.77 -0.24
CA THR A 127 7.29 3.57 -1.68
C THR A 127 8.41 2.81 -2.35
N SER A 128 8.08 1.93 -3.30
CA SER A 128 9.06 1.39 -4.25
C SER A 128 9.38 2.42 -5.35
N PRO A 129 10.45 2.22 -6.13
CA PRO A 129 10.57 2.92 -7.39
C PRO A 129 9.40 2.60 -8.33
N CYS A 130 9.13 3.54 -9.24
CA CYS A 130 8.20 3.33 -10.34
C CYS A 130 8.75 2.29 -11.32
N GLN A 131 7.94 1.31 -11.67
CA GLN A 131 8.24 0.24 -12.60
C GLN A 131 7.29 0.29 -13.79
N LYS A 132 7.79 -0.04 -14.98
CA LYS A 132 6.95 -0.18 -16.18
C LYS A 132 6.35 -1.57 -16.20
N ASN A 133 5.06 -1.66 -16.48
CA ASN A 133 4.33 -2.91 -16.55
C ASN A 133 3.96 -3.27 -17.99
N PRO A 134 3.76 -4.57 -18.29
CA PRO A 134 3.23 -5.00 -19.57
C PRO A 134 1.80 -4.50 -19.80
N GLU A 135 1.37 -4.53 -21.06
CA GLU A 135 -0.02 -4.25 -21.42
C GLU A 135 -0.98 -5.22 -20.75
N GLY A 136 -2.12 -4.71 -20.26
CA GLY A 136 -3.10 -5.50 -19.51
C GLY A 136 -2.73 -5.79 -18.06
N HIS A 137 -1.65 -5.20 -17.52
CA HIS A 137 -1.34 -5.27 -16.09
C HIS A 137 -2.50 -4.76 -15.24
N GLN A 138 -2.79 -5.47 -14.15
CA GLN A 138 -3.77 -5.06 -13.16
C GLN A 138 -3.02 -4.73 -11.87
N MET A 139 -3.29 -3.55 -11.32
CA MET A 139 -2.72 -3.14 -10.03
C MET A 139 -3.13 -4.11 -8.93
N ALA A 140 -2.16 -4.58 -8.17
CA ALA A 140 -2.35 -5.51 -7.07
C ALA A 140 -2.49 -4.80 -5.71
N ARG A 141 -3.09 -5.51 -4.76
CA ARG A 141 -3.09 -5.16 -3.33
C ARG A 141 -2.37 -6.25 -2.56
N SER A 142 -1.68 -5.87 -1.49
CA SER A 142 -1.15 -6.85 -0.54
C SER A 142 -2.29 -7.40 0.29
N PRO A 143 -2.23 -8.67 0.71
CA PRO A 143 -3.11 -9.21 1.74
C PRO A 143 -3.10 -8.43 3.07
N LEU A 144 -2.05 -7.64 3.36
CA LEU A 144 -1.99 -6.74 4.51
C LEU A 144 -2.79 -5.45 4.34
N ASP A 145 -3.25 -5.14 3.12
CA ASP A 145 -4.10 -3.99 2.85
C ASP A 145 -5.51 -4.28 3.40
N PRO A 146 -6.08 -3.43 4.28
CA PRO A 146 -7.44 -3.64 4.79
C PRO A 146 -8.51 -3.69 3.69
N GLY A 147 -8.24 -3.07 2.53
CA GLY A 147 -9.11 -3.14 1.36
C GLY A 147 -8.91 -4.38 0.48
N TYR A 148 -8.02 -5.32 0.85
CA TYR A 148 -7.79 -6.58 0.12
C TYR A 148 -8.97 -7.53 0.26
N ALA A 149 -9.52 -7.67 1.47
CA ALA A 149 -10.74 -8.42 1.70
C ALA A 149 -11.93 -7.51 1.39
N GLY A 150 -12.58 -7.74 0.25
CA GLY A 150 -13.78 -6.99 -0.11
C GLY A 150 -14.83 -7.06 1.00
N SER A 151 -15.34 -5.88 1.41
CA SER A 151 -16.37 -5.65 2.43
C SER A 151 -15.99 -5.97 3.88
N ASP A 152 -16.54 -5.17 4.79
CA ASP A 152 -16.29 -5.06 6.24
C ASP A 152 -16.39 -6.36 7.08
N ALA A 153 -16.62 -7.52 6.47
CA ALA A 153 -16.73 -8.80 7.17
C ALA A 153 -15.38 -9.42 7.56
N ASP A 154 -14.28 -9.03 6.91
CA ASP A 154 -12.96 -9.66 7.07
C ASP A 154 -11.83 -8.69 7.45
N ALA A 155 -12.09 -7.38 7.51
CA ALA A 155 -11.11 -6.34 7.85
C ALA A 155 -10.49 -6.48 9.26
N GLY A 156 -11.01 -7.37 10.11
CA GLY A 156 -10.48 -7.69 11.45
C GLY A 156 -9.95 -9.11 11.62
N LYS A 157 -9.83 -9.91 10.54
CA LYS A 157 -9.48 -11.34 10.62
C LYS A 157 -8.17 -11.72 9.91
N TYR A 158 -7.47 -10.76 9.32
CA TYR A 158 -6.21 -11.08 8.65
C TYR A 158 -5.10 -11.35 9.69
N ASP A 159 -4.79 -12.64 9.88
CA ASP A 159 -3.72 -13.09 10.76
C ASP A 159 -2.39 -13.11 9.99
N VAL A 160 -1.64 -12.02 10.15
CA VAL A 160 -0.31 -11.80 9.55
C VAL A 160 0.67 -12.92 9.88
N GLU A 161 0.57 -13.50 11.08
CA GLU A 161 1.46 -14.59 11.51
C GLU A 161 1.08 -15.92 10.86
N ALA A 162 -0.22 -16.18 10.69
CA ALA A 162 -0.70 -17.37 9.98
C ALA A 162 -0.26 -17.38 8.50
N GLU A 163 -0.31 -16.24 7.82
CA GLU A 163 0.14 -16.12 6.42
C GLU A 163 1.66 -16.19 6.28
N ARG A 164 2.41 -15.57 7.20
CA ARG A 164 3.87 -15.70 7.26
C ARG A 164 4.28 -17.16 7.44
N LYS A 165 3.59 -17.88 8.32
CA LYS A 165 3.79 -19.32 8.55
C LYS A 165 3.40 -20.15 7.33
N ALA A 166 2.26 -19.88 6.70
CA ALA A 166 1.83 -20.60 5.50
C ALA A 166 2.78 -20.44 4.32
N ARG A 167 3.43 -19.26 4.18
CA ARG A 167 4.49 -19.05 3.18
C ARG A 167 5.77 -19.79 3.53
N ALA A 168 6.20 -19.76 4.80
CA ALA A 168 7.37 -20.51 5.26
C ALA A 168 7.20 -22.03 5.09
N ASP A 169 5.98 -22.53 5.29
CA ASP A 169 5.61 -23.94 5.16
C ASP A 169 5.29 -24.34 3.70
N GLY A 170 5.34 -23.40 2.74
CA GLY A 170 5.07 -23.65 1.32
C GLY A 170 3.60 -23.97 1.01
N THR A 171 2.70 -23.74 1.96
CA THR A 171 1.25 -24.02 1.87
C THR A 171 0.42 -22.80 1.47
N ALA A 172 1.07 -21.69 1.07
CA ALA A 172 0.37 -20.53 0.56
C ALA A 172 -0.49 -20.93 -0.66
N THR A 173 -1.80 -20.81 -0.51
CA THR A 173 -2.73 -21.13 -1.59
C THR A 173 -2.47 -20.15 -2.75
N PRO A 174 -2.28 -20.61 -3.99
CA PRO A 174 -2.18 -19.71 -5.13
C PRO A 174 -3.46 -18.88 -5.21
N VAL A 175 -3.30 -17.55 -5.19
CA VAL A 175 -4.41 -16.60 -5.24
C VAL A 175 -5.27 -16.90 -6.47
N ALA A 176 -6.54 -17.18 -6.23
CA ALA A 176 -7.53 -17.32 -7.28
C ALA A 176 -7.49 -16.05 -8.14
N THR A 177 -7.08 -16.21 -9.40
CA THR A 177 -7.33 -15.20 -10.44
C THR A 177 -8.82 -14.84 -10.34
N PRO A 178 -9.22 -13.56 -10.25
CA PRO A 178 -10.62 -13.21 -10.31
C PRO A 178 -11.13 -13.76 -11.64
N THR A 179 -11.97 -14.79 -11.57
CA THR A 179 -12.59 -15.38 -12.74
C THR A 179 -13.27 -14.23 -13.45
N ALA A 180 -12.81 -13.93 -14.67
CA ALA A 180 -13.46 -12.98 -15.55
C ALA A 180 -14.96 -13.24 -15.47
N ARG A 181 -15.72 -12.19 -15.13
CA ARG A 181 -17.17 -12.23 -15.11
C ARG A 181 -17.61 -12.49 -16.55
N THR A 182 -17.77 -13.76 -16.89
CA THR A 182 -18.41 -14.18 -18.13
C THR A 182 -19.88 -13.85 -17.95
N ASP A 183 -20.26 -12.62 -18.30
CA ASP A 183 -21.66 -12.33 -18.55
C ASP A 183 -22.06 -13.19 -19.74
N SER A 184 -22.76 -14.26 -19.38
CA SER A 184 -23.29 -15.26 -20.29
C SER A 184 -24.22 -14.54 -21.26
N ALA A 185 -23.95 -14.75 -22.54
CA ALA A 185 -24.91 -14.57 -23.60
C ALA A 185 -26.14 -15.41 -23.25
N ASP A 186 -27.19 -14.78 -22.71
CA ASP A 186 -28.47 -15.43 -22.58
C ASP A 186 -29.32 -15.16 -23.82
N THR A 187 -29.71 -16.28 -24.39
CA THR A 187 -30.39 -16.42 -25.66
C THR A 187 -31.85 -16.08 -25.44
N GLN A 188 -32.40 -15.09 -26.16
CA GLN A 188 -33.86 -15.03 -26.32
C GLN A 188 -34.30 -15.56 -27.71
N PRO A 189 -35.34 -16.41 -27.73
CA PRO A 189 -35.68 -17.24 -28.88
C PRO A 189 -36.48 -16.49 -29.95
N SER A 190 -36.26 -16.90 -31.20
CA SER A 190 -37.03 -16.49 -32.37
C SER A 190 -38.49 -16.99 -32.33
N ARG A 191 -39.43 -16.15 -32.78
CA ARG A 191 -40.57 -16.45 -33.72
C ARG A 191 -41.68 -15.38 -33.62
N PRO A 192 -42.62 -15.31 -34.58
CA PRO A 192 -42.48 -15.46 -36.04
C PRO A 192 -43.10 -14.26 -36.79
N SER A 193 -42.78 -14.13 -38.08
CA SER A 193 -43.57 -13.34 -39.02
C SER A 193 -44.97 -13.94 -39.18
N ASP A 194 -46.01 -13.11 -39.13
CA ASP A 194 -47.23 -13.39 -39.87
C ASP A 194 -47.91 -12.11 -40.35
N SER A 195 -48.66 -12.28 -41.43
CA SER A 195 -49.07 -11.30 -42.42
C SER A 195 -50.47 -10.72 -42.15
N SER A 196 -50.79 -9.63 -42.87
CA SER A 196 -52.14 -9.15 -43.24
C SER A 196 -52.78 -8.09 -42.33
N ARG A 197 -52.75 -6.81 -42.74
CA ARG A 197 -53.79 -6.13 -43.54
C ARG A 197 -53.39 -4.69 -43.85
#